data_AF-A0A7J9BMH8-F1
#
_entry.id   AF-A0A7J9BMH8-F1
#
_cell.length_a   1.000
_cell.length_b   1.000
_cell.length_c   1.000
_cell.angle_alpha   90.00
_cell.angle_beta   90.00
_cell.angle_gamma   90.00
#
_symmetry.space_group_name_H-M   'P 1'
#
loop_
_entity.id
_entity.type
_entity.pdbx_description
1 polymer ?
#
loop_
_entity_poly.entity_id
_entity_poly.type
_entity_poly.pdbx_seq_one_letter_code
_entity_poly.pdbx_strand_id
1 'polypeptide(L)'
;MIWLVVAGKITKPKIWQMCIYICIGANSQNSANTGALVSSVKNFPESRGSMIGLLKGYTGLSGAIMIQIYLAVYGNDSKSLILLIAWLPAAISILFVYTIRDVKPINTPMSLNVFYHFLTISIVLAVFLMALNLLEKIIAFSEGGYIASATLVSFLVVLPLVISIREELLIWNVKKQAIDPPTGITVERPKPKAVSPKQGDEKSSLDAIFYKPERGDDYTVLQALTSIDMWVLFLATFCGLGSSLTAVDNLGQIGEPLGYPNKTVTSFVSLVSIWNFFGRVFAGFVSEIMVVKYRLPRPLMMTMVLLLACVGYLLVAFPFPGSLYIASIVTGFSFGAQLPMNLTIVSELFGLKYYSVLFNLVQLANLLGSFVFNVKSTGTLYDKAAMKDLTKKGLRRSSVKDLTCIGTHCYRLPF
;
A
#
# COMPACT_ATOMS: atom_id res chain seq x y z
N MET A 1 11.23 21.51 4.52
CA MET A 1 10.40 22.70 4.85
C MET A 1 9.59 22.52 6.12
N ILE A 2 8.70 21.52 6.22
CA ILE A 2 7.88 21.29 7.43
C ILE A 2 8.72 21.21 8.71
N TRP A 3 9.82 20.45 8.69
CA TRP A 3 10.74 20.40 9.84
C TRP A 3 11.29 21.78 10.24
N LEU A 4 11.67 22.63 9.28
CA LEU A 4 12.19 23.99 9.57
C LEU A 4 11.14 24.86 10.26
N VAL A 5 9.86 24.71 9.91
CA VAL A 5 8.75 25.40 10.57
C VAL A 5 8.62 24.93 12.02
N VAL A 6 8.58 23.61 12.24
CA VAL A 6 8.39 23.01 13.57
C VAL A 6 9.62 23.26 14.47
N ALA A 7 10.81 23.33 13.87
CA ALA A 7 12.05 23.69 14.55
C ALA A 7 12.18 25.20 14.82
N GLY A 8 11.25 26.03 14.33
CA GLY A 8 11.29 27.49 14.50
C GLY A 8 12.39 28.19 13.69
N LYS A 9 12.96 27.53 12.68
CA LYS A 9 14.03 28.08 11.84
C LYS A 9 13.52 28.99 10.73
N ILE A 10 12.23 28.91 10.38
CA ILE A 10 11.55 29.80 9.44
C ILE A 10 10.25 30.33 10.03
N THR A 11 9.76 31.44 9.49
CA THR A 11 8.47 32.02 9.89
C THR A 11 7.32 31.06 9.62
N LYS A 12 6.25 31.15 10.43
CA LYS A 12 5.08 30.28 10.28
C LYS A 12 4.44 30.51 8.91
N PRO A 13 4.42 29.48 8.04
CA PRO A 13 3.89 29.63 6.70
C PRO A 13 2.38 29.85 6.73
N LYS A 14 1.87 30.58 5.73
CA LYS A 14 0.42 30.66 5.48
C LYS A 14 -0.09 29.28 5.03
N ILE A 15 -1.40 29.03 5.18
CA ILE A 15 -2.03 27.75 4.84
C ILE A 15 -1.68 27.29 3.41
N TRP A 16 -1.73 28.20 2.44
CA TRP A 16 -1.41 27.87 1.03
C TRP A 16 0.04 27.40 0.83
N GLN A 17 1.00 27.94 1.60
CA GLN A 17 2.40 27.51 1.54
C GLN A 17 2.55 26.09 2.09
N MET A 18 1.84 25.77 3.18
CA MET A 18 1.78 24.39 3.70
C MET A 18 1.15 23.44 2.69
N CYS A 19 0.07 23.86 2.01
CA CYS A 19 -0.54 23.06 0.94
C CYS A 19 0.47 22.78 -0.18
N ILE A 20 1.28 23.76 -0.59
CA ILE A 20 2.34 23.55 -1.59
C ILE A 20 3.41 22.58 -1.08
N TYR A 21 3.89 22.74 0.16
CA TYR A 21 4.90 21.84 0.73
C TYR A 21 4.42 20.39 0.79
N ILE A 22 3.17 20.18 1.20
CA ILE A 22 2.53 18.86 1.24
C ILE A 22 2.30 18.33 -0.18
N CYS A 23 1.86 19.17 -1.11
CA CYS A 23 1.67 18.78 -2.51
C CYS A 23 2.98 18.28 -3.13
N ILE A 24 4.08 19.01 -2.96
CA ILE A 24 5.40 18.61 -3.47
C ILE A 24 5.85 17.29 -2.83
N GLY A 25 5.71 17.16 -1.50
CA GLY A 25 6.12 15.96 -0.77
C GLY A 25 5.28 14.72 -1.11
N ALA A 26 3.97 14.86 -1.25
CA ALA A 26 3.08 13.76 -1.61
C ALA A 26 3.31 13.27 -3.05
N ASN A 27 3.52 14.20 -3.99
CA ASN A 27 3.79 13.86 -5.39
C ASN A 27 5.15 13.18 -5.56
N SER A 28 6.20 13.62 -4.85
CA SER A 28 7.52 12.99 -4.96
C SER A 28 7.51 11.53 -4.54
N GLN A 29 6.80 11.21 -3.45
CA GLN A 29 6.62 9.83 -2.98
C GLN A 29 5.87 8.99 -4.01
N ASN A 30 4.80 9.52 -4.62
CA ASN A 30 4.04 8.78 -5.62
C ASN A 30 4.85 8.49 -6.89
N SER A 31 5.70 9.44 -7.32
CA SER A 31 6.60 9.26 -8.46
C SER A 31 7.63 8.15 -8.24
N ALA A 32 8.32 8.15 -7.10
CA ALA A 32 9.29 7.09 -6.76
C ALA A 32 8.61 5.72 -6.68
N ASN A 33 7.46 5.66 -6.03
CA ASN A 33 6.64 4.46 -5.92
C ASN A 33 6.14 3.94 -7.29
N THR A 34 5.76 4.83 -8.19
CA THR A 34 5.34 4.47 -9.55
C THR A 34 6.50 3.92 -10.36
N GLY A 35 7.67 4.57 -10.33
CA GLY A 35 8.86 4.12 -11.05
C GLY A 35 9.31 2.72 -10.60
N ALA A 36 9.38 2.48 -9.30
CA ALA A 36 9.73 1.18 -8.76
C ALA A 36 8.69 0.10 -9.13
N LEU A 37 7.39 0.39 -8.97
CA LEU A 37 6.32 -0.56 -9.23
C LEU A 37 6.25 -0.96 -10.72
N VAL A 38 6.23 0.01 -11.63
CA VAL A 38 6.05 -0.23 -13.07
C VAL A 38 7.20 -1.05 -13.62
N SER A 39 8.44 -0.68 -13.28
CA SER A 39 9.64 -1.42 -13.72
C SER A 39 9.62 -2.86 -13.19
N SER A 40 9.21 -3.05 -11.93
CA SER A 40 9.14 -4.38 -11.33
C SER A 40 8.07 -5.25 -12.03
N VAL A 41 6.86 -4.72 -12.29
CA VAL A 41 5.79 -5.48 -12.97
C VAL A 41 6.20 -5.88 -14.39
N LYS A 42 6.91 -5.00 -15.11
CA LYS A 42 7.44 -5.31 -16.46
C LYS A 42 8.51 -6.40 -16.44
N ASN A 43 9.36 -6.39 -15.42
CA ASN A 43 10.43 -7.38 -15.27
C ASN A 43 9.90 -8.76 -14.85
N PHE A 44 8.80 -8.82 -14.09
CA PHE A 44 8.24 -10.06 -13.54
C PHE A 44 6.74 -10.25 -13.88
N PRO A 45 6.37 -10.40 -15.17
CA PRO A 45 4.97 -10.46 -15.58
C PRO A 45 4.24 -11.69 -15.04
N GLU A 46 4.89 -12.86 -14.95
CA GLU A 46 4.29 -14.12 -14.49
C GLU A 46 4.07 -14.19 -12.98
N SER A 47 4.86 -13.47 -12.19
CA SER A 47 4.80 -13.45 -10.72
C SER A 47 4.45 -12.06 -10.17
N ARG A 48 3.76 -11.25 -10.99
CA ARG A 48 3.47 -9.85 -10.69
C ARG A 48 2.71 -9.68 -9.37
N GLY A 49 1.79 -10.57 -9.02
CA GLY A 49 1.05 -10.52 -7.76
C GLY A 49 1.93 -10.72 -6.54
N SER A 50 2.74 -11.79 -6.51
CA SER A 50 3.70 -12.04 -5.43
C SER A 50 4.67 -10.87 -5.25
N MET A 51 5.19 -10.35 -6.37
CA MET A 51 6.09 -9.20 -6.38
C MET A 51 5.42 -7.90 -5.89
N ILE A 52 4.21 -7.58 -6.37
CA ILE A 52 3.43 -6.43 -5.88
C ILE A 52 3.13 -6.58 -4.39
N GLY A 53 2.77 -7.78 -3.95
CA GLY A 53 2.51 -8.11 -2.55
C GLY A 53 3.69 -7.83 -1.64
N LEU A 54 4.89 -8.28 -2.02
CA LEU A 54 6.13 -7.96 -1.27
C LEU A 54 6.43 -6.47 -1.29
N LEU A 55 6.48 -5.86 -2.48
CA LEU A 55 6.85 -4.45 -2.66
C LEU A 55 5.92 -3.53 -1.85
N LYS A 56 4.61 -3.78 -1.91
CA LYS A 56 3.62 -3.02 -1.14
C LYS A 56 3.59 -3.45 0.31
N GLY A 57 3.89 -4.70 0.64
CA GLY A 57 4.06 -5.17 2.00
C GLY A 57 5.05 -4.31 2.78
N TYR A 58 6.23 -4.03 2.20
CA TYR A 58 7.22 -3.15 2.85
C TYR A 58 6.71 -1.73 3.15
N THR A 59 5.73 -1.22 2.40
CA THR A 59 5.06 0.06 2.76
C THR A 59 4.25 -0.05 4.06
N GLY A 60 3.71 -1.24 4.39
CA GLY A 60 3.02 -1.49 5.66
C GLY A 60 3.98 -1.62 6.85
N LEU A 61 5.21 -2.10 6.62
CA LEU A 61 6.25 -2.22 7.65
C LEU A 61 7.09 -0.95 7.83
N SER A 62 7.14 -0.08 6.83
CA SER A 62 8.05 1.08 6.82
C SER A 62 7.84 2.01 8.01
N GLY A 63 6.61 2.21 8.47
CA GLY A 63 6.33 3.01 9.66
C GLY A 63 7.03 2.47 10.92
N ALA A 64 6.91 1.17 11.17
CA ALA A 64 7.57 0.52 12.29
C ALA A 64 9.10 0.54 12.16
N ILE A 65 9.62 0.30 10.95
CA ILE A 65 11.07 0.36 10.67
C ILE A 65 11.61 1.77 10.95
N MET A 66 10.92 2.81 10.47
CA MET A 66 11.31 4.20 10.66
C MET A 66 11.28 4.60 12.14
N ILE A 67 10.30 4.13 12.91
CA ILE A 67 10.23 4.39 14.35
C ILE A 67 11.42 3.76 15.08
N GLN A 68 11.79 2.53 14.76
CA GLN A 68 12.95 1.87 15.38
C GLN A 68 14.26 2.62 15.10
N ILE A 69 14.48 3.04 13.85
CA ILE A 69 15.64 3.86 13.48
C ILE A 69 15.61 5.21 14.21
N TYR A 70 14.43 5.83 14.30
CA TYR A 70 14.24 7.09 15.01
C TYR A 70 14.61 7.00 16.49
N LEU A 71 14.07 6.00 17.20
CA LEU A 71 14.31 5.81 18.63
C LEU A 71 15.80 5.54 18.91
N ALA A 72 16.47 4.81 18.03
CA ALA A 72 17.91 4.52 18.17
C ALA A 72 18.82 5.73 17.88
N VAL A 73 18.48 6.56 16.90
CA VAL A 73 19.34 7.68 16.46
C VAL A 73 19.06 8.96 17.22
N TYR A 74 17.79 9.24 17.52
CA TYR A 74 17.34 10.53 18.05
C TYR A 74 16.67 10.43 19.43
N GLY A 75 16.50 9.22 19.98
CA GLY A 75 15.80 9.02 21.23
C GLY A 75 14.33 9.43 21.12
N ASN A 76 13.91 10.50 21.80
CA ASN A 76 12.48 10.83 21.98
C ASN A 76 12.08 12.27 21.58
N ASP A 77 12.88 12.94 20.74
CA ASP A 77 12.53 14.28 20.22
C ASP A 77 11.61 14.19 18.99
N SER A 78 10.34 14.60 19.13
CA SER A 78 9.35 14.55 18.06
C SER A 78 9.73 15.39 16.83
N LYS A 79 10.54 16.44 17.00
CA LYS A 79 11.02 17.25 15.86
C LYS A 79 12.00 16.45 15.00
N SER A 80 12.85 15.65 15.63
CA SER A 80 13.84 14.82 14.96
C SER A 80 13.21 13.69 14.14
N LEU A 81 12.02 13.20 14.50
CA LEU A 81 11.26 12.26 13.66
C LEU A 81 10.91 12.87 12.29
N ILE A 82 10.45 14.12 12.29
CA ILE A 82 10.12 14.86 11.05
C ILE A 82 11.38 15.06 10.20
N LEU A 83 12.53 15.27 10.84
CA LEU A 83 13.81 15.37 10.13
C LEU A 83 14.18 14.05 9.47
N LEU A 84 14.12 12.94 10.21
CA LEU A 84 14.44 11.60 9.68
C LEU A 84 13.59 11.25 8.45
N ILE A 85 12.27 11.48 8.53
CA ILE A 85 11.34 11.24 7.42
C ILE A 85 11.65 12.16 6.22
N ALA A 86 12.21 13.35 6.45
CA ALA A 86 12.51 14.29 5.38
C ALA A 86 13.74 13.90 4.54
N TRP A 87 14.79 13.34 5.14
CA TRP A 87 16.04 13.07 4.42
C TRP A 87 16.25 11.58 4.07
N LEU A 88 15.89 10.65 4.95
CA LEU A 88 16.26 9.24 4.78
C LEU A 88 15.59 8.60 3.54
N PRO A 89 14.28 8.75 3.29
CA PRO A 89 13.66 8.22 2.07
C PRO A 89 14.24 8.83 0.78
N ALA A 90 14.61 10.10 0.82
CA ALA A 90 15.23 10.78 -0.32
C ALA A 90 16.64 10.24 -0.60
N ALA A 91 17.46 10.06 0.44
CA ALA A 91 18.79 9.47 0.32
C ALA A 91 18.74 8.04 -0.25
N ILE A 92 17.82 7.20 0.24
CA ILE A 92 17.61 5.84 -0.28
C ILE A 92 17.18 5.89 -1.75
N SER A 93 16.26 6.79 -2.12
CA SER A 93 15.80 6.93 -3.50
C SER A 93 16.94 7.33 -4.44
N ILE A 94 17.82 8.25 -4.03
CA ILE A 94 18.98 8.68 -4.83
C ILE A 94 20.01 7.54 -4.96
N LEU A 95 20.23 6.77 -3.89
CA LEU A 95 21.18 5.65 -3.92
C LEU A 95 20.75 4.55 -4.89
N PHE A 96 19.46 4.20 -4.89
CA PHE A 96 18.95 3.06 -5.67
C PHE A 96 18.40 3.42 -7.05
N VAL A 97 18.30 4.72 -7.42
CA VAL A 97 17.72 5.11 -8.72
C VAL A 97 18.43 4.48 -9.92
N TYR A 98 19.76 4.32 -9.85
CA TYR A 98 20.56 3.71 -10.92
C TYR A 98 20.42 2.19 -11.01
N THR A 99 19.81 1.54 -10.01
CA THR A 99 19.58 0.08 -10.02
C THR A 99 18.27 -0.30 -10.72
N ILE A 100 17.34 0.65 -10.87
CA ILE A 100 16.05 0.42 -11.51
C ILE A 100 16.24 0.43 -13.02
N ARG A 101 16.16 -0.76 -13.64
CA ARG A 101 16.24 -0.94 -15.09
C ARG A 101 15.19 -1.93 -15.57
N ASP A 102 14.67 -1.69 -16.77
CA ASP A 102 13.86 -2.67 -17.49
C ASP A 102 14.81 -3.75 -18.04
N VAL A 103 14.62 -4.99 -17.58
CA VAL A 103 15.38 -6.15 -18.03
C VAL A 103 14.49 -6.93 -18.99
N LYS A 104 14.99 -7.22 -20.20
CA LYS A 104 14.27 -8.09 -21.12
C LYS A 104 14.03 -9.42 -20.42
N PRO A 105 12.80 -9.96 -20.42
CA PRO A 105 12.50 -11.23 -19.77
C PRO A 105 13.37 -12.29 -20.45
N ILE A 106 14.40 -12.73 -19.73
CA ILE A 106 15.10 -13.94 -20.10
C ILE A 106 14.13 -15.03 -19.66
N ASN A 107 13.76 -15.96 -20.55
CA ASN A 107 12.97 -17.14 -20.24
C ASN A 107 13.74 -18.12 -19.33
N THR A 108 14.52 -17.59 -18.38
CA THR A 108 14.97 -18.34 -17.22
C THR A 108 13.78 -18.36 -16.28
N PRO A 109 13.35 -19.53 -15.77
CA PRO A 109 12.42 -19.58 -14.65
C PRO A 109 13.14 -18.98 -13.44
N MET A 110 13.17 -17.65 -13.33
CA MET A 110 13.68 -16.95 -12.18
C MET A 110 12.75 -17.36 -11.03
N SER A 111 13.26 -18.28 -10.23
CA SER A 111 12.41 -19.23 -9.54
C SER A 111 11.50 -18.52 -8.55
N LEU A 112 10.22 -18.91 -8.52
CA LEU A 112 9.29 -18.61 -7.43
C LEU A 112 9.95 -18.80 -6.04
N ASN A 113 10.95 -19.67 -5.93
CA ASN A 113 11.77 -19.87 -4.74
C ASN A 113 12.44 -18.58 -4.25
N VAL A 114 12.94 -17.70 -5.14
CA VAL A 114 13.53 -16.40 -4.73
C VAL A 114 12.48 -15.51 -4.07
N PHE A 115 11.27 -15.47 -4.63
CA PHE A 115 10.15 -14.75 -4.01
C PHE A 115 9.73 -15.37 -2.67
N TYR A 116 9.81 -16.70 -2.51
CA TYR A 116 9.60 -17.35 -1.22
C TYR A 116 10.70 -17.06 -0.20
N HIS A 117 11.96 -16.91 -0.63
CA HIS A 117 13.04 -16.46 0.25
C HIS A 117 12.81 -15.02 0.72
N PHE A 118 12.44 -14.11 -0.19
CA PHE A 118 12.06 -12.74 0.19
C PHE A 118 10.87 -12.75 1.15
N LEU A 119 9.83 -13.52 0.84
CA LEU A 119 8.65 -13.66 1.69
C LEU A 119 9.02 -14.12 3.11
N THR A 120 9.88 -15.14 3.22
CA THR A 120 10.31 -15.67 4.52
C THR A 120 11.01 -14.59 5.35
N ILE A 121 11.93 -13.85 4.73
CA ILE A 121 12.63 -12.75 5.41
C ILE A 121 11.65 -11.63 5.81
N SER A 122 10.72 -11.26 4.93
CA SER A 122 9.72 -10.25 5.22
C SER A 122 8.78 -10.67 6.36
N ILE A 123 8.39 -11.94 6.43
CA ILE A 123 7.58 -12.48 7.53
C ILE A 123 8.37 -12.45 8.84
N VAL A 124 9.63 -12.89 8.84
CA VAL A 124 10.51 -12.83 10.02
C VAL A 124 10.65 -11.40 10.51
N LEU A 125 10.91 -10.45 9.61
CA LEU A 125 11.00 -9.03 9.93
C LEU A 125 9.68 -8.50 10.51
N ALA A 126 8.53 -8.86 9.92
CA ALA A 126 7.22 -8.41 10.40
C ALA A 126 6.88 -8.96 11.79
N VAL A 127 7.11 -10.25 12.02
CA VAL A 127 6.88 -10.88 13.34
C VAL A 127 7.82 -10.30 14.39
N PHE A 128 9.08 -10.04 14.01
CA PHE A 128 10.05 -9.40 14.90
C PHE A 128 9.64 -7.97 15.26
N LEU A 129 9.27 -7.15 14.27
CA LEU A 129 8.75 -5.80 14.50
C LEU A 129 7.47 -5.81 15.33
N MET A 130 6.59 -6.80 15.14
CA MET A 130 5.40 -6.98 15.96
C MET A 130 5.78 -7.25 17.43
N ALA A 131 6.69 -8.19 17.66
CA ALA A 131 7.16 -8.51 19.00
C ALA A 131 7.80 -7.28 19.69
N LEU A 132 8.65 -6.54 18.98
CA LEU A 132 9.26 -5.30 19.48
C LEU A 132 8.21 -4.25 19.85
N ASN A 133 7.28 -3.94 18.95
CA ASN A 133 6.23 -2.95 19.19
C ASN A 133 5.33 -3.30 20.38
N LEU A 134 5.10 -4.60 20.64
CA LEU A 134 4.36 -5.06 21.81
C LEU A 134 5.22 -4.98 23.07
N LEU A 135 6.49 -5.37 23.00
CA LEU A 135 7.40 -5.38 24.13
C LEU A 135 7.71 -3.95 24.63
N GLU A 136 7.90 -3.00 23.72
CA GLU A 136 8.12 -1.58 24.05
C GLU A 136 6.93 -0.92 24.76
N LYS A 137 5.72 -1.47 24.61
CA LYS A 137 4.53 -0.98 25.33
C LYS A 137 4.45 -1.48 26.76
N ILE A 138 5.11 -2.60 27.05
CA ILE A 138 5.11 -3.26 28.35
C ILE A 138 6.37 -2.87 29.14
N ILE A 139 7.51 -2.78 28.46
CA ILE A 139 8.84 -2.58 29.04
C ILE A 139 9.46 -1.32 28.42
N ALA A 140 9.97 -0.42 29.27
CA ALA A 140 10.77 0.70 28.82
C ALA A 140 12.18 0.21 28.46
N PHE A 141 12.59 0.35 27.20
CA PHE A 141 13.91 -0.07 26.76
C PHE A 141 14.97 0.94 27.19
N SER A 142 16.16 0.44 27.51
CA SER A 142 17.35 1.27 27.65
C SER A 142 17.80 1.78 26.27
N GLU A 143 18.65 2.81 26.25
CA GLU A 143 19.24 3.34 25.02
C GLU A 143 19.94 2.24 24.20
N GLY A 144 20.70 1.36 24.87
CA GLY A 144 21.32 0.19 24.23
C GLY A 144 20.31 -0.82 23.66
N GLY A 145 19.12 -0.94 24.28
CA GLY A 145 18.03 -1.76 23.78
C GLY A 145 17.48 -1.26 22.44
N TYR A 146 17.27 0.05 22.31
CA TYR A 146 16.84 0.66 21.04
C TYR A 146 17.92 0.56 19.95
N ILE A 147 19.20 0.75 20.30
CA ILE A 147 20.30 0.58 19.34
C ILE A 147 20.38 -0.87 18.85
N ALA A 148 20.25 -1.84 19.76
CA ALA A 148 20.26 -3.26 19.40
C ALA A 148 19.06 -3.64 18.52
N SER A 149 17.85 -3.19 18.86
CA SER A 149 16.65 -3.46 18.06
C SER A 149 16.76 -2.84 16.66
N ALA A 150 17.17 -1.58 16.56
CA ALA A 150 17.35 -0.91 15.27
C ALA A 150 18.45 -1.53 14.42
N THR A 151 19.55 -1.99 15.02
CA THR A 151 20.61 -2.70 14.30
C THR A 151 20.10 -4.00 13.71
N LEU A 152 19.35 -4.79 14.49
CA LEU A 152 18.77 -6.05 14.02
C LEU A 152 17.69 -5.84 12.94
N VAL A 153 16.82 -4.83 13.10
CA VAL A 153 15.86 -4.43 12.06
C VAL A 153 16.58 -4.01 10.78
N SER A 154 17.63 -3.18 10.89
CA SER A 154 18.40 -2.71 9.74
C SER A 154 19.07 -3.87 9.01
N PHE A 155 19.64 -4.83 9.76
CA PHE A 155 20.21 -6.05 9.20
C PHE A 155 19.16 -6.86 8.41
N LEU A 156 17.99 -7.10 9.00
CA LEU A 156 16.89 -7.84 8.35
C LEU A 156 16.35 -7.11 7.11
N VAL A 157 16.35 -5.78 7.09
CA VAL A 157 15.93 -4.96 5.94
C VAL A 157 16.95 -5.02 4.80
N VAL A 158 18.25 -5.14 5.10
CA VAL A 158 19.32 -5.25 4.09
C VAL A 158 19.44 -6.68 3.53
N LEU A 159 19.00 -7.70 4.28
CA LEU A 159 19.14 -9.11 3.88
C LEU A 159 18.56 -9.47 2.49
N PRO A 160 17.37 -8.97 2.06
CA PRO A 160 16.88 -9.17 0.69
C PRO A 160 17.83 -8.65 -0.39
N LEU A 161 18.59 -7.58 -0.11
CA LEU A 161 19.57 -7.04 -1.06
C LEU A 161 20.70 -8.04 -1.31
N VAL A 162 21.14 -8.77 -0.28
CA VAL A 162 22.18 -9.80 -0.39
C VAL A 162 21.74 -10.92 -1.31
N ILE A 163 20.47 -11.35 -1.22
CA ILE A 163 19.90 -12.35 -2.13
C ILE A 163 19.87 -11.83 -3.56
N SER A 164 19.40 -10.59 -3.77
CA SER A 164 19.38 -9.98 -5.11
C SER A 164 20.77 -9.89 -5.75
N ILE A 165 21.79 -9.51 -4.97
CA ILE A 165 23.18 -9.48 -5.45
C ILE A 165 23.67 -10.88 -5.80
N ARG A 166 23.38 -11.87 -4.96
CA ARG A 166 23.75 -13.28 -5.22
C ARG A 166 23.13 -13.77 -6.52
N GLU A 167 21.84 -13.53 -6.74
CA GLU A 167 21.14 -13.93 -7.96
C GLU A 167 21.70 -13.23 -9.21
N GLU A 168 21.99 -11.93 -9.12
CA GLU A 168 22.61 -11.19 -10.23
C GLU A 168 24.01 -11.73 -10.56
N LEU A 169 24.82 -12.08 -9.55
CA LEU A 169 26.14 -12.70 -9.74
C LEU A 169 26.02 -14.09 -10.37
N LEU A 170 25.02 -14.90 -9.98
CA LEU A 170 24.76 -16.19 -10.61
C LEU A 170 24.40 -16.03 -12.08
N ILE A 171 23.49 -15.12 -12.42
CA ILE A 171 23.12 -14.81 -13.81
C ILE A 171 24.33 -14.31 -14.60
N TRP A 172 25.14 -13.45 -14.00
CA TRP A 172 26.37 -12.94 -14.62
C TRP A 172 27.35 -14.07 -14.95
N ASN A 173 27.56 -15.00 -14.02
CA ASN A 173 28.45 -16.15 -14.22
C ASN A 173 27.93 -17.11 -15.30
N VAL A 174 26.62 -17.38 -15.35
CA VAL A 174 26.01 -18.20 -16.41
C VAL A 174 26.16 -17.54 -17.78
N LYS A 175 25.93 -16.23 -17.88
CA LYS A 175 26.16 -15.48 -19.14
C LYS A 175 27.62 -15.54 -19.57
N LYS A 176 28.56 -15.48 -18.62
CA LYS A 176 29.99 -15.60 -18.91
C LYS A 176 30.35 -17.00 -19.46
N GLN A 177 29.73 -18.06 -18.94
CA GLN A 177 29.92 -19.44 -19.43
C GLN A 177 29.27 -19.70 -20.80
N ALA A 178 28.13 -19.07 -21.10
CA ALA A 178 27.44 -19.22 -22.39
C ALA A 178 28.14 -18.53 -23.58
N ILE A 179 29.22 -17.78 -23.34
CA ILE A 179 30.02 -17.09 -24.37
C ILE A 179 31.11 -18.02 -24.96
N ASP A 180 31.37 -19.18 -24.36
CA ASP A 180 32.20 -20.22 -25.01
C ASP A 180 31.38 -20.90 -26.11
N PRO A 181 31.81 -20.87 -27.39
CA PRO A 181 30.96 -21.28 -28.50
C PRO A 181 30.74 -22.80 -28.51
N PRO A 182 29.48 -23.29 -28.51
CA PRO A 182 29.22 -24.64 -28.99
C PRO A 182 29.37 -24.64 -30.52
N THR A 183 30.09 -25.64 -31.02
CA THR A 183 30.35 -25.92 -32.43
C THR A 183 29.05 -25.82 -33.23
N GLY A 184 29.08 -25.04 -34.31
CA GLY A 184 27.90 -24.66 -35.06
C GLY A 184 27.12 -25.84 -35.62
N ILE A 185 25.81 -25.83 -35.39
CA ILE A 185 24.83 -26.47 -36.27
C ILE A 185 23.83 -25.38 -36.64
N THR A 186 23.99 -24.84 -37.85
CA THR A 186 23.04 -23.96 -38.52
C THR A 186 21.78 -24.76 -38.82
N VAL A 187 20.78 -24.67 -37.93
CA VAL A 187 19.41 -25.05 -38.28
C VAL A 187 18.74 -23.82 -38.88
N GLU A 188 18.57 -23.85 -40.19
CA GLU A 188 17.76 -22.90 -40.95
C GLU A 188 16.35 -22.85 -40.36
N ARG A 189 15.98 -21.73 -39.71
CA ARG A 189 14.59 -21.50 -39.29
C ARG A 189 13.78 -21.01 -40.50
N PRO A 190 12.58 -21.59 -40.77
CA PRO A 190 11.69 -21.05 -41.78
C PRO A 190 11.31 -19.62 -41.42
N LYS A 191 11.33 -18.72 -42.40
CA LYS A 191 10.85 -17.33 -42.28
C LYS A 191 9.45 -17.33 -41.65
N PRO A 192 9.17 -16.49 -40.63
CA PRO A 192 7.80 -16.29 -40.17
C PRO A 192 6.98 -15.79 -41.35
N LYS A 193 5.87 -16.46 -41.66
CA LYS A 193 4.87 -15.94 -42.59
C LYS A 193 4.49 -14.55 -42.09
N ALA A 194 4.72 -13.54 -42.93
CA ALA A 194 4.16 -12.21 -42.72
C ALA A 194 2.65 -12.38 -42.56
N VAL A 195 2.14 -12.12 -41.36
CA VAL A 195 0.71 -11.91 -41.15
C VAL A 195 0.41 -10.63 -41.92
N SER A 196 -0.26 -10.79 -43.05
CA SER A 196 -0.87 -9.68 -43.78
C SER A 196 -1.69 -8.85 -42.80
N PRO A 197 -1.55 -7.52 -42.80
CA PRO A 197 -2.45 -6.67 -42.04
C PRO A 197 -3.86 -6.98 -42.55
N LYS A 198 -4.73 -7.49 -41.68
CA LYS A 198 -6.17 -7.45 -41.97
C LYS A 198 -6.49 -5.98 -42.17
N GLN A 199 -6.78 -5.59 -43.42
CA GLN A 199 -7.54 -4.38 -43.72
C GLN A 199 -8.88 -4.52 -42.99
N GLY A 200 -8.93 -3.98 -41.78
CA GLY A 200 -10.16 -3.69 -41.06
C GLY A 200 -10.39 -2.20 -41.19
N ASP A 201 -11.58 -1.85 -41.67
CA ASP A 201 -12.09 -0.50 -41.92
C ASP A 201 -11.48 0.57 -41.00
N GLU A 202 -11.07 1.70 -41.59
CA GLU A 202 -10.85 2.96 -40.88
C GLU A 202 -12.15 3.37 -40.18
N LYS A 203 -12.39 2.80 -39.00
CA LYS A 203 -13.39 3.30 -38.07
C LYS A 203 -12.92 4.67 -37.62
N SER A 204 -13.83 5.64 -37.70
CA SER A 204 -13.68 6.99 -37.17
C SER A 204 -12.96 6.95 -35.81
N SER A 205 -12.02 7.86 -35.60
CA SER A 205 -11.19 7.97 -34.37
C SER A 205 -12.00 7.87 -33.07
N LEU A 206 -13.29 8.24 -33.12
CA LEU A 206 -14.22 8.13 -31.98
C LEU A 206 -14.75 6.72 -31.73
N ASP A 207 -15.04 5.93 -32.77
CA ASP A 207 -15.56 4.56 -32.61
C ASP A 207 -14.47 3.60 -32.11
N ALA A 208 -13.20 3.90 -32.43
CA ALA A 208 -12.05 3.18 -31.89
C ALA A 208 -11.91 3.33 -30.36
N ILE A 209 -12.44 4.42 -29.77
CA ILE A 209 -12.40 4.67 -28.32
C ILE A 209 -13.38 3.77 -27.55
N PHE A 210 -14.49 3.38 -28.17
CA PHE A 210 -15.51 2.54 -27.52
C PHE A 210 -15.34 1.04 -27.81
N TYR A 211 -14.39 0.69 -28.68
CA TYR A 211 -14.07 -0.70 -28.96
C TYR A 211 -13.29 -1.34 -27.80
N LYS A 212 -13.81 -2.45 -27.27
CA LYS A 212 -13.15 -3.23 -26.23
C LYS A 212 -12.05 -4.11 -26.87
N PRO A 213 -10.77 -3.93 -26.50
CA PRO A 213 -9.67 -4.79 -26.96
C PRO A 213 -9.89 -6.27 -26.56
N GLU A 214 -9.23 -7.19 -27.27
CA GLU A 214 -9.24 -8.60 -26.88
C GLU A 214 -8.51 -8.80 -25.55
N ARG A 215 -8.85 -9.88 -24.84
CA ARG A 215 -8.32 -10.12 -23.50
C ARG A 215 -6.83 -10.46 -23.59
N GLY A 216 -5.98 -9.55 -23.13
CA GLY A 216 -4.53 -9.65 -23.22
C GLY A 216 -3.90 -8.51 -24.02
N ASP A 217 -4.69 -7.74 -24.76
CA ASP A 217 -4.23 -6.53 -25.44
C ASP A 217 -4.16 -5.33 -24.49
N ASP A 218 -3.23 -4.42 -24.77
CA ASP A 218 -3.09 -3.17 -24.04
C ASP A 218 -4.23 -2.19 -24.39
N TYR A 219 -4.93 -1.69 -23.38
CA TYR A 219 -5.89 -0.61 -23.55
C TYR A 219 -5.17 0.73 -23.76
N THR A 220 -5.72 1.59 -24.62
CA THR A 220 -5.38 3.01 -24.56
C THR A 220 -6.03 3.67 -23.33
N VAL A 221 -5.49 4.80 -22.87
CA VAL A 221 -6.01 5.51 -21.69
C VAL A 221 -7.48 5.89 -21.86
N LEU A 222 -7.86 6.37 -23.04
CA LEU A 222 -9.21 6.84 -23.30
C LEU A 222 -10.22 5.68 -23.40
N GLN A 223 -9.83 4.57 -24.04
CA GLN A 223 -10.62 3.33 -24.05
C GLN A 223 -10.83 2.77 -22.63
N ALA A 224 -9.80 2.82 -21.79
CA ALA A 224 -9.93 2.35 -20.41
C ALA A 224 -10.91 3.23 -19.62
N LEU A 225 -10.85 4.56 -19.78
CA LEU A 225 -11.75 5.49 -19.11
C LEU A 225 -13.23 5.35 -19.51
N THR A 226 -13.51 4.90 -20.73
CA THR A 226 -14.89 4.65 -21.20
C THR A 226 -15.37 3.23 -20.88
N SER A 227 -14.48 2.35 -20.41
CA SER A 227 -14.81 0.94 -20.14
C SER A 227 -15.59 0.75 -18.84
N ILE A 228 -16.56 -0.17 -18.87
CA ILE A 228 -17.31 -0.60 -17.67
C ILE A 228 -16.36 -1.18 -16.62
N ASP A 229 -15.37 -1.96 -17.05
CA ASP A 229 -14.39 -2.61 -16.18
C ASP A 229 -13.63 -1.57 -15.32
N MET A 230 -13.29 -0.41 -15.89
CA MET A 230 -12.64 0.68 -15.17
C MET A 230 -13.57 1.30 -14.13
N TRP A 231 -14.83 1.60 -14.48
CA TRP A 231 -15.77 2.21 -13.54
C TRP A 231 -16.15 1.28 -12.40
N VAL A 232 -16.29 -0.02 -12.66
CA VAL A 232 -16.51 -1.02 -11.60
C VAL A 232 -15.31 -1.06 -10.65
N LEU A 233 -14.09 -1.07 -11.17
CA LEU A 233 -12.87 -1.06 -10.35
C LEU A 233 -12.70 0.25 -9.58
N PHE A 234 -13.03 1.39 -10.21
CA PHE A 234 -13.02 2.71 -9.59
C PHE A 234 -14.02 2.76 -8.43
N LEU A 235 -15.26 2.30 -8.62
CA LEU A 235 -16.28 2.27 -7.57
C LEU A 235 -15.90 1.31 -6.44
N ALA A 236 -15.38 0.12 -6.77
CA ALA A 236 -14.89 -0.82 -5.76
C ALA A 236 -13.73 -0.24 -4.95
N THR A 237 -12.83 0.52 -5.58
CA THR A 237 -11.71 1.20 -4.91
C THR A 237 -12.18 2.38 -4.06
N PHE A 238 -13.11 3.18 -4.57
CA PHE A 238 -13.75 4.29 -3.87
C PHE A 238 -14.39 3.81 -2.57
N CYS A 239 -15.26 2.79 -2.66
CA CYS A 239 -15.95 2.22 -1.51
C CYS A 239 -14.99 1.47 -0.59
N GLY A 240 -14.13 0.61 -1.14
CA GLY A 240 -13.23 -0.23 -0.37
C GLY A 240 -12.15 0.55 0.38
N LEU A 241 -11.23 1.18 -0.35
CA LEU A 241 -10.10 1.86 0.26
C LEU A 241 -10.55 3.13 1.01
N GLY A 242 -11.56 3.83 0.50
CA GLY A 242 -12.13 5.02 1.16
C GLY A 242 -12.75 4.71 2.53
N SER A 243 -13.57 3.66 2.63
CA SER A 243 -14.12 3.22 3.93
C SER A 243 -13.04 2.66 4.85
N SER A 244 -12.05 1.95 4.30
CA SER A 244 -10.95 1.36 5.08
C SER A 244 -10.09 2.46 5.71
N LEU A 245 -9.75 3.50 4.95
CA LEU A 245 -9.05 4.68 5.47
C LEU A 245 -9.88 5.37 6.55
N THR A 246 -11.20 5.47 6.37
CA THR A 246 -12.08 6.07 7.38
C THR A 246 -12.01 5.32 8.72
N ALA A 247 -12.04 3.98 8.70
CA ALA A 247 -11.84 3.16 9.91
C ALA A 247 -10.46 3.39 10.55
N VAL A 248 -9.40 3.34 9.74
CA VAL A 248 -8.02 3.40 10.24
C VAL A 248 -7.66 4.79 10.77
N ASP A 249 -8.05 5.86 10.07
CA ASP A 249 -7.76 7.25 10.45
C ASP A 249 -8.50 7.66 11.73
N ASN A 250 -9.68 7.08 11.98
CA ASN A 250 -10.49 7.39 13.16
C ASN A 250 -10.33 6.37 14.30
N LEU A 251 -9.48 5.35 14.16
CA LEU A 251 -9.37 4.27 15.15
C LEU A 251 -9.04 4.78 16.56
N GLY A 252 -8.22 5.85 16.64
CA GLY A 252 -7.93 6.56 17.88
C GLY A 252 -9.18 7.15 18.52
N GLN A 253 -9.92 7.93 17.73
CA GLN A 253 -11.15 8.60 18.14
C GLN A 253 -12.33 7.63 18.33
N ILE A 254 -12.29 6.42 17.78
CA ILE A 254 -13.28 5.36 18.03
C ILE A 254 -13.03 4.70 19.40
N GLY A 255 -11.76 4.50 19.76
CA GLY A 255 -11.39 3.86 21.02
C GLY A 255 -11.65 4.72 22.26
N GLU A 256 -11.41 6.03 22.17
CA GLU A 256 -11.58 6.95 23.30
C GLU A 256 -13.03 7.03 23.85
N PRO A 257 -14.08 7.22 23.04
CA PRO A 257 -15.49 7.26 23.47
C PRO A 257 -15.97 5.96 24.13
N LEU A 258 -15.33 4.84 23.81
CA LEU A 258 -15.65 3.52 24.36
C LEU A 258 -14.94 3.26 25.70
N GLY A 259 -14.16 4.22 26.20
CA GLY A 259 -13.49 4.15 27.50
C GLY A 259 -12.20 3.32 27.48
N TYR A 260 -11.62 3.04 26.30
CA TYR A 260 -10.35 2.34 26.24
C TYR A 260 -9.19 3.23 26.72
N PRO A 261 -8.25 2.70 27.52
CA PRO A 261 -7.04 3.43 27.88
C PRO A 261 -6.21 3.80 26.64
N ASN A 262 -5.52 4.95 26.66
CA ASN A 262 -4.65 5.39 25.56
C ASN A 262 -3.64 4.32 25.11
N LYS A 263 -3.06 3.57 26.06
CA LYS A 263 -2.16 2.44 25.76
C LYS A 263 -2.81 1.36 24.90
N THR A 264 -4.10 1.08 25.14
CA THR A 264 -4.90 0.13 24.38
C THR A 264 -5.23 0.67 22.99
N VAL A 265 -5.59 1.95 22.89
CA VAL A 265 -5.83 2.63 21.61
C VAL A 265 -4.59 2.58 20.70
N THR A 266 -3.40 2.87 21.24
CA THR A 266 -2.14 2.72 20.49
C THR A 266 -1.88 1.27 20.07
N SER A 267 -2.40 0.29 20.82
CA SER A 267 -2.31 -1.14 20.46
C SER A 267 -3.18 -1.51 19.27
N PHE A 268 -4.36 -0.92 19.13
CA PHE A 268 -5.20 -1.09 17.95
C PHE A 268 -4.52 -0.59 16.67
N VAL A 269 -3.91 0.60 16.71
CA VAL A 269 -3.20 1.18 15.56
C VAL A 269 -2.04 0.28 15.13
N SER A 270 -1.28 -0.26 16.08
CA SER A 270 -0.21 -1.22 15.77
C SER A 270 -0.74 -2.51 15.15
N LEU A 271 -1.84 -3.06 15.68
CA LEU A 271 -2.48 -4.26 15.12
C LEU A 271 -2.92 -4.02 13.68
N VAL A 272 -3.58 -2.90 13.39
CA VAL A 272 -3.97 -2.53 12.02
C VAL A 272 -2.77 -2.51 11.09
N SER A 273 -1.64 -1.89 11.48
CA SER A 273 -0.43 -1.82 10.66
C SER A 273 0.17 -3.20 10.35
N ILE A 274 0.23 -4.09 11.34
CA ILE A 274 0.75 -5.45 11.17
C ILE A 274 -0.15 -6.25 10.23
N TRP A 275 -1.46 -6.23 10.48
CA TRP A 275 -2.41 -6.96 9.64
C TRP A 275 -2.52 -6.34 8.25
N ASN A 276 -2.24 -5.04 8.09
CA ASN A 276 -2.09 -4.42 6.77
C ASN A 276 -0.94 -5.03 5.97
N PHE A 277 0.22 -5.25 6.60
CA PHE A 277 1.33 -5.96 5.96
C PHE A 277 0.90 -7.37 5.53
N PHE A 278 0.34 -8.16 6.45
CA PHE A 278 -0.10 -9.53 6.14
C PHE A 278 -1.17 -9.56 5.07
N GLY A 279 -2.13 -8.62 5.07
CA GLY A 279 -3.13 -8.48 4.02
C GLY A 279 -2.52 -8.24 2.65
N ARG A 280 -1.50 -7.37 2.56
CA ARG A 280 -0.81 -7.08 1.29
C ARG A 280 -0.06 -8.29 0.75
N VAL A 281 0.66 -8.97 1.62
CA VAL A 281 1.42 -10.18 1.28
C VAL A 281 0.46 -11.31 0.88
N PHE A 282 -0.56 -11.56 1.68
CA PHE A 282 -1.60 -12.55 1.40
C PHE A 282 -2.25 -12.29 0.05
N ALA A 283 -2.71 -11.06 -0.19
CA ALA A 283 -3.31 -10.69 -1.46
C ALA A 283 -2.36 -10.83 -2.64
N GLY A 284 -1.06 -10.63 -2.47
CA GLY A 284 -0.09 -10.83 -3.55
C GLY A 284 0.11 -12.30 -3.91
N PHE A 285 0.44 -13.14 -2.92
CA PHE A 285 0.80 -14.55 -3.17
C PHE A 285 -0.42 -15.44 -3.35
N VAL A 286 -1.45 -15.30 -2.51
CA VAL A 286 -2.62 -16.17 -2.55
C VAL A 286 -3.44 -15.91 -3.80
N SER A 287 -3.49 -14.66 -4.29
CA SER A 287 -4.15 -14.39 -5.56
C SER A 287 -3.49 -15.07 -6.76
N GLU A 288 -2.16 -15.16 -6.80
CA GLU A 288 -1.46 -15.94 -7.83
C GLU A 288 -1.84 -17.42 -7.76
N ILE A 289 -1.79 -18.00 -6.55
CA ILE A 289 -2.15 -19.40 -6.33
C ILE A 289 -3.61 -19.65 -6.76
N MET A 290 -4.52 -18.75 -6.42
CA MET A 290 -5.95 -18.88 -6.73
C MET A 290 -6.24 -18.76 -8.23
N VAL A 291 -5.54 -17.88 -8.94
CA VAL A 291 -5.65 -17.76 -10.40
C VAL A 291 -5.06 -18.98 -11.11
N VAL A 292 -3.85 -19.40 -10.74
CA VAL A 292 -3.13 -20.49 -11.43
C VAL A 292 -3.74 -21.86 -11.12
N LYS A 293 -3.98 -22.16 -9.83
CA LYS A 293 -4.41 -23.49 -9.39
C LYS A 293 -5.93 -23.68 -9.46
N TYR A 294 -6.69 -22.67 -9.06
CA TYR A 294 -8.14 -22.77 -8.91
C TYR A 294 -8.93 -22.00 -9.99
N ARG A 295 -8.23 -21.28 -10.90
CA ARG A 295 -8.83 -20.46 -11.97
C ARG A 295 -9.85 -19.45 -11.47
N LEU A 296 -9.67 -18.97 -10.23
CA LEU A 296 -10.55 -17.98 -9.63
C LEU A 296 -10.13 -16.56 -10.05
N PRO A 297 -11.07 -15.73 -10.55
CA PRO A 297 -10.75 -14.39 -11.01
C PRO A 297 -10.46 -13.46 -9.82
N ARG A 298 -9.42 -12.63 -9.94
CA ARG A 298 -9.03 -11.66 -8.89
C ARG A 298 -10.15 -10.70 -8.47
N PRO A 299 -11.02 -10.19 -9.36
CA PRO A 299 -12.17 -9.38 -8.94
C PRO A 299 -13.09 -10.09 -7.93
N LEU A 300 -13.29 -11.41 -8.07
CA LEU A 300 -14.08 -12.19 -7.10
C LEU A 300 -13.37 -12.26 -5.74
N MET A 301 -12.05 -12.43 -5.74
CA MET A 301 -11.27 -12.36 -4.50
C MET A 301 -11.36 -10.97 -3.84
N MET A 302 -11.34 -9.89 -4.65
CA MET A 302 -11.54 -8.52 -4.17
C MET A 302 -12.92 -8.36 -3.52
N THR A 303 -13.97 -8.92 -4.10
CA THR A 303 -15.31 -8.95 -3.48
C THR A 303 -15.26 -9.63 -2.11
N MET A 304 -14.59 -10.77 -1.97
CA MET A 304 -14.46 -11.46 -0.68
C MET A 304 -13.70 -10.61 0.36
N VAL A 305 -12.67 -9.88 -0.06
CA VAL A 305 -11.93 -8.95 0.79
C VAL A 305 -12.81 -7.77 1.24
N LEU A 306 -13.66 -7.23 0.35
CA LEU A 306 -14.60 -6.16 0.69
C LEU A 306 -15.68 -6.64 1.67
N LEU A 307 -16.21 -7.85 1.49
CA LEU A 307 -17.14 -8.47 2.44
C LEU A 307 -16.49 -8.66 3.82
N LEU A 308 -15.22 -9.08 3.85
CA LEU A 308 -14.47 -9.16 5.09
C LEU A 308 -14.28 -7.78 5.74
N ALA A 309 -14.06 -6.72 4.95
CA ALA A 309 -13.99 -5.36 5.47
C ALA A 309 -15.32 -4.93 6.13
N CYS A 310 -16.47 -5.27 5.53
CA CYS A 310 -17.79 -5.00 6.11
C CYS A 310 -17.96 -5.64 7.49
N VAL A 311 -17.45 -6.86 7.70
CA VAL A 311 -17.44 -7.48 9.05
C VAL A 311 -16.66 -6.63 10.05
N GLY A 312 -15.50 -6.12 9.65
CA GLY A 312 -14.71 -5.19 10.45
C GLY A 312 -15.48 -3.92 10.83
N TYR A 313 -16.23 -3.34 9.89
CA TYR A 313 -17.03 -2.12 10.13
C TYR A 313 -18.23 -2.39 11.03
N LEU A 314 -18.91 -3.53 10.87
CA LEU A 314 -20.00 -3.92 11.76
C LEU A 314 -19.51 -4.10 13.21
N LEU A 315 -18.30 -4.62 13.42
CA LEU A 315 -17.69 -4.73 14.75
C LEU A 315 -17.37 -3.36 15.39
N VAL A 316 -17.12 -2.33 14.57
CA VAL A 316 -16.95 -0.94 15.01
C VAL A 316 -18.31 -0.32 15.34
N ALA A 317 -19.32 -0.53 14.50
CA ALA A 317 -20.67 0.02 14.67
C ALA A 317 -21.41 -0.57 15.88
N PHE A 318 -21.19 -1.87 16.15
CA PHE A 318 -21.84 -2.63 17.24
C PHE A 318 -20.79 -3.18 18.21
N PRO A 319 -20.16 -2.32 19.02
CA PRO A 319 -19.04 -2.72 19.85
C PRO A 319 -19.50 -3.56 21.06
N PHE A 320 -18.72 -4.59 21.37
CA PHE A 320 -18.79 -5.40 22.58
C PHE A 320 -17.39 -5.47 23.23
N PRO A 321 -17.24 -5.95 24.48
CA PRO A 321 -15.93 -6.02 25.12
C PRO A 321 -14.92 -6.80 24.26
N GLY A 322 -13.87 -6.10 23.80
CA GLY A 322 -12.83 -6.68 22.93
C GLY A 322 -13.13 -6.64 21.43
N SER A 323 -14.30 -6.17 20.98
CA SER A 323 -14.65 -6.13 19.55
C SER A 323 -13.68 -5.29 18.72
N LEU A 324 -13.12 -4.20 19.29
CA LEU A 324 -12.15 -3.36 18.60
C LEU A 324 -10.81 -4.04 18.34
N TYR A 325 -10.40 -5.02 19.17
CA TYR A 325 -9.21 -5.83 18.85
C TYR A 325 -9.46 -6.63 17.57
N ILE A 326 -10.60 -7.31 17.50
CA ILE A 326 -11.01 -8.11 16.34
C ILE A 326 -11.19 -7.20 15.12
N ALA A 327 -11.87 -6.06 15.29
CA ALA A 327 -12.07 -5.08 14.23
C ALA A 327 -10.72 -4.58 13.68
N SER A 328 -9.74 -4.28 14.54
CA SER A 328 -8.40 -3.83 14.11
C SER A 328 -7.68 -4.88 13.27
N ILE A 329 -7.81 -6.16 13.62
CA ILE A 329 -7.23 -7.28 12.86
C ILE A 329 -7.90 -7.41 11.49
N VAL A 330 -9.23 -7.48 11.49
CA VAL A 330 -10.03 -7.70 10.27
C VAL A 330 -9.91 -6.52 9.31
N THR A 331 -10.06 -5.29 9.81
CA THR A 331 -9.94 -4.06 9.00
C THR A 331 -8.50 -3.85 8.52
N GLY A 332 -7.49 -4.11 9.35
CA GLY A 332 -6.09 -4.04 8.93
C GLY A 332 -5.79 -4.99 7.78
N PHE A 333 -6.18 -6.25 7.90
CA PHE A 333 -5.99 -7.26 6.87
C PHE A 333 -6.75 -6.94 5.59
N SER A 334 -8.04 -6.62 5.68
CA SER A 334 -8.85 -6.31 4.50
C SER A 334 -8.35 -5.05 3.79
N PHE A 335 -7.98 -4.00 4.53
CA PHE A 335 -7.40 -2.79 3.98
C PHE A 335 -6.08 -3.08 3.24
N GLY A 336 -5.23 -3.93 3.83
CA GLY A 336 -3.96 -4.33 3.23
C GLY A 336 -4.15 -5.10 1.93
N ALA A 337 -5.12 -6.01 1.89
CA ALA A 337 -5.36 -6.87 0.74
C ALA A 337 -5.88 -6.12 -0.50
N GLN A 338 -6.64 -5.04 -0.31
CA GLN A 338 -7.27 -4.29 -1.41
C GLN A 338 -6.28 -3.65 -2.38
N LEU A 339 -5.18 -3.07 -1.88
CA LEU A 339 -4.25 -2.32 -2.75
C LEU A 339 -3.49 -3.24 -3.74
N PRO A 340 -2.85 -4.35 -3.33
CA PRO A 340 -2.23 -5.28 -4.28
C PRO A 340 -3.23 -5.91 -5.25
N MET A 341 -4.46 -6.19 -4.81
CA MET A 341 -5.52 -6.66 -5.71
C MET A 341 -5.86 -5.63 -6.77
N ASN A 342 -6.05 -4.37 -6.41
CA ASN A 342 -6.30 -3.31 -7.39
C ASN A 342 -5.15 -3.20 -8.40
N LEU A 343 -3.90 -3.17 -7.94
CA LEU A 343 -2.74 -3.05 -8.82
C LEU A 343 -2.62 -4.25 -9.78
N THR A 344 -2.81 -5.46 -9.27
CA THR A 344 -2.79 -6.66 -10.12
C THR A 344 -3.94 -6.64 -11.11
N ILE A 345 -5.18 -6.40 -10.68
CA ILE A 345 -6.37 -6.33 -11.54
C ILE A 345 -6.18 -5.31 -12.67
N VAL A 346 -5.68 -4.09 -12.39
CA VAL A 346 -5.40 -3.09 -13.43
C VAL A 346 -4.42 -3.65 -14.47
N SER A 347 -3.34 -4.30 -14.02
CA SER A 347 -2.35 -4.87 -14.94
C SER A 347 -2.88 -6.04 -15.77
N GLU A 348 -3.87 -6.81 -15.27
CA GLU A 348 -4.46 -7.93 -16.02
C GLU A 348 -5.55 -7.47 -17.00
N LEU A 349 -6.34 -6.46 -16.63
CA LEU A 349 -7.47 -6.00 -17.42
C LEU A 349 -7.06 -5.04 -18.54
N PHE A 350 -6.12 -4.13 -18.26
CA PHE A 350 -5.80 -3.02 -19.17
C PHE A 350 -4.40 -3.10 -19.80
N GLY A 351 -3.60 -4.10 -19.40
CA GLY A 351 -2.24 -4.29 -19.90
C GLY A 351 -1.19 -3.40 -19.24
N LEU A 352 0.02 -3.42 -19.78
CA LEU A 352 1.23 -2.82 -19.19
C LEU A 352 1.66 -1.52 -19.87
N LYS A 353 1.19 -1.23 -21.09
CA LYS A 353 1.64 -0.05 -21.87
C LYS A 353 1.35 1.29 -21.17
N TYR A 354 0.12 1.49 -20.71
CA TYR A 354 -0.29 2.70 -19.96
C TYR A 354 -0.59 2.41 -18.49
N TYR A 355 -0.08 1.30 -17.97
CA TYR A 355 -0.36 0.83 -16.61
C TYR A 355 -0.18 1.92 -15.55
N SER A 356 0.91 2.71 -15.65
CA SER A 356 1.20 3.78 -14.70
C SER A 356 0.09 4.82 -14.59
N VAL A 357 -0.47 5.23 -15.72
CA VAL A 357 -1.56 6.22 -15.78
C VAL A 357 -2.84 5.58 -15.25
N LEU A 358 -3.16 4.37 -15.71
CA LEU A 358 -4.40 3.69 -15.37
C LEU A 358 -4.51 3.34 -13.88
N PHE A 359 -3.45 2.81 -13.27
CA PHE A 359 -3.52 2.49 -11.85
C PHE A 359 -3.58 3.77 -11.00
N ASN A 360 -2.88 4.85 -11.38
CA ASN A 360 -2.96 6.12 -10.65
C ASN A 360 -4.35 6.75 -10.76
N LEU A 361 -5.03 6.60 -11.89
CA LEU A 361 -6.44 7.01 -12.05
C LEU A 361 -7.36 6.22 -11.12
N VAL A 362 -7.19 4.90 -11.01
CA VAL A 362 -7.93 4.09 -10.03
C VAL A 362 -7.62 4.52 -8.60
N GLN A 363 -6.35 4.85 -8.29
CA GLN A 363 -5.96 5.34 -6.97
C GLN A 363 -6.54 6.72 -6.62
N LEU A 364 -6.95 7.53 -7.60
CA LEU A 364 -7.70 8.76 -7.34
C LEU A 364 -9.04 8.48 -6.64
N ALA A 365 -9.66 7.33 -6.94
CA ALA A 365 -10.88 6.89 -6.28
C ALA A 365 -10.71 6.77 -4.76
N ASN A 366 -9.51 6.36 -4.30
CA ASN A 366 -9.19 6.26 -2.88
C ASN A 366 -9.23 7.64 -2.19
N LEU A 367 -8.64 8.67 -2.83
CA LEU A 367 -8.62 10.03 -2.30
C LEU A 367 -10.05 10.59 -2.18
N LEU A 368 -10.85 10.41 -3.24
CA LEU A 368 -12.24 10.84 -3.26
C LEU A 368 -13.08 10.07 -2.23
N GLY A 369 -12.88 8.76 -2.13
CA GLY A 369 -13.56 7.88 -1.18
C GLY A 369 -13.27 8.30 0.25
N SER A 370 -11.99 8.48 0.62
CA SER A 370 -11.61 8.94 1.96
C SER A 370 -12.20 10.32 2.26
N PHE A 371 -12.18 11.28 1.32
CA PHE A 371 -12.81 12.58 1.55
C PHE A 371 -14.33 12.46 1.81
N VAL A 372 -15.03 11.64 1.02
CA VAL A 372 -16.48 11.47 1.18
C VAL A 372 -16.82 10.71 2.47
N PHE A 373 -16.19 9.57 2.73
CA PHE A 373 -16.53 8.73 3.88
C PHE A 373 -15.96 9.26 5.20
N ASN A 374 -14.72 9.76 5.21
CA ASN A 374 -14.07 10.25 6.40
C ASN A 374 -14.56 11.66 6.76
N VAL A 375 -14.38 12.63 5.86
CA VAL A 375 -14.67 14.04 6.16
C VAL A 375 -16.17 14.34 6.06
N LYS A 376 -16.80 13.99 4.93
CA LYS A 376 -18.20 14.39 4.70
C LYS A 376 -19.20 13.54 5.48
N SER A 377 -19.03 12.22 5.50
CA SER A 377 -19.95 11.33 6.23
C SER A 377 -19.60 11.26 7.71
N THR A 378 -18.47 10.62 8.05
CA THR A 378 -18.12 10.29 9.44
C THR A 378 -17.93 11.53 10.31
N GLY A 379 -17.15 12.52 9.85
CA GLY A 379 -16.95 13.77 10.58
C GLY A 379 -18.27 14.50 10.87
N THR A 380 -19.12 14.70 9.85
CA THR A 380 -20.41 15.41 10.03
C THR A 380 -21.37 14.65 10.95
N LEU A 381 -21.43 13.32 10.86
CA LEU A 381 -22.29 12.50 11.70
C LEU A 381 -21.79 12.45 13.15
N TYR A 382 -20.47 12.36 13.35
CA TYR A 382 -19.84 12.45 14.66
C TYR A 382 -20.11 13.81 15.31
N ASP A 383 -19.92 14.91 14.57
CA ASP A 383 -20.20 16.27 15.07
C ASP A 383 -21.67 16.43 15.49
N LYS A 384 -22.60 15.86 14.72
CA LYS A 384 -24.04 15.85 15.09
C LYS A 384 -24.29 15.07 16.37
N ALA A 385 -23.67 13.91 16.55
CA ALA A 385 -23.79 13.10 17.77
C ALA A 385 -23.20 13.84 18.98
N ALA A 386 -22.00 14.40 18.83
CA ALA A 386 -21.33 15.18 19.87
C ALA A 386 -22.15 16.42 20.29
N MET A 387 -22.71 17.16 19.32
CA MET A 387 -23.58 18.31 19.60
C MET A 387 -24.87 17.92 20.34
N LYS A 388 -25.44 16.76 20.01
CA LYS A 388 -26.62 16.22 20.72
C LYS A 388 -26.29 15.92 22.18
N ASP A 389 -25.13 15.32 22.45
CA ASP A 389 -24.69 15.04 23.82
C ASP A 389 -24.34 16.32 24.60
N LEU A 390 -23.74 17.31 23.94
CA LEU A 390 -23.45 18.61 24.52
C LEU A 390 -24.73 19.34 24.94
N THR A 391 -25.76 19.29 24.07
CA THR A 391 -27.07 19.90 24.34
C THR A 391 -27.78 19.20 25.49
N LYS A 392 -27.69 17.86 25.61
CA LYS A 392 -28.21 17.12 26.77
C LYS A 392 -27.55 17.52 28.09
N LYS A 393 -26.28 17.95 28.05
CA LYS A 393 -25.54 18.49 29.20
C LYS A 393 -25.87 19.98 29.47
N GLY A 394 -26.76 20.60 28.69
CA GLY A 394 -27.12 22.02 28.82
C GLY A 394 -26.03 22.99 28.33
N LEU A 395 -25.00 22.49 27.64
CA LEU A 395 -23.87 23.29 27.17
C LEU A 395 -24.04 23.69 25.69
N ARG A 396 -23.44 24.81 25.28
CA ARG A 396 -23.42 25.29 23.90
C ARG A 396 -22.06 25.02 23.25
N ARG A 397 -21.97 25.04 21.92
CA ARG A 397 -20.71 24.82 21.18
C ARG A 397 -19.58 25.77 21.62
N SER A 398 -19.92 27.00 22.02
CA SER A 398 -18.97 27.99 22.53
C SER A 398 -18.44 27.68 23.94
N SER A 399 -19.11 26.79 24.67
CA SER A 399 -18.73 26.39 26.04
C SER A 399 -17.61 25.36 26.08
N VAL A 400 -17.25 24.75 24.94
CA VAL A 400 -16.21 23.72 24.86
C VAL A 400 -15.19 24.07 23.79
N LYS A 401 -13.91 23.83 24.11
CA LYS A 401 -12.81 24.01 23.16
C LYS A 401 -12.90 22.97 22.04
N ASP A 402 -13.00 21.70 22.44
CA ASP A 402 -13.06 20.54 21.55
C ASP A 402 -14.41 19.84 21.65
N LEU A 403 -14.94 19.42 20.50
CA LEU A 403 -16.22 18.75 20.39
C LEU A 403 -15.99 17.23 20.48
N THR A 404 -16.33 16.64 21.63
CA THR A 404 -16.12 15.21 21.88
C THR A 404 -17.44 14.49 22.13
N CYS A 405 -17.59 13.32 21.51
CA CYS A 405 -18.71 12.41 21.73
C CYS A 405 -18.23 11.24 22.61
N ILE A 406 -19.05 10.79 23.56
CA ILE A 406 -18.71 9.69 24.47
C ILE A 406 -19.81 8.64 24.38
N GLY A 407 -19.43 7.38 24.15
CA GLY A 407 -20.34 6.25 24.08
C GLY A 407 -20.38 5.57 22.71
N THR A 408 -21.14 4.47 22.65
CA THR A 408 -21.24 3.60 21.47
C THR A 408 -22.01 4.24 20.30
N HIS A 409 -22.88 5.21 20.56
CA HIS A 409 -23.67 5.87 19.53
C HIS A 409 -22.86 6.82 18.64
N CYS A 410 -21.64 7.20 19.04
CA CYS A 410 -20.81 8.17 18.32
C CYS A 410 -20.39 7.67 16.93
N TYR A 411 -20.13 6.38 16.79
CA TYR A 411 -19.65 5.75 15.55
C TYR A 411 -20.61 4.70 14.98
N ARG A 412 -21.75 4.46 15.62
CA ARG A 412 -22.74 3.46 15.17
C ARG A 412 -23.49 3.82 13.88
N LEU A 413 -23.70 5.10 13.60
CA LEU A 413 -24.38 5.55 12.37
C LEU A 413 -23.40 5.77 11.19
N PRO A 414 -22.16 6.27 11.41
CA PRO A 414 -21.15 6.37 10.36
C PRO A 414 -20.66 5.04 9.77
N PHE A 415 -20.57 3.99 10.59
CA PHE A 415 -20.13 2.63 10.22
C PHE A 415 -21.33 1.69 10.16
#